data_AF-A0A0H3DUI6-F1
#
_entry.id   AF-A0A0H3DUI6-F1
#
_cell.length_a   1.000
_cell.length_b   1.000
_cell.length_c   1.000
_cell.angle_alpha   90.00
_cell.angle_beta   90.00
_cell.angle_gamma   90.00
#
_symmetry.space_group_name_H-M   'P 1'
#
loop_
_entity.id
_entity.type
_entity.pdbx_description
1 polymer ?
#
loop_
_entity_poly.entity_id
_entity_poly.type
_entity_poly.pdbx_seq_one_letter_code
_entity_poly.pdbx_strand_id
1 'polypeptide(L)'
;MENQPKLNSSKEVIAFLAQRFPQCFSTEGEARPLKIGIFQDLVARMQGEENGLSKTQLRSALRLYTSSWRYLHGVKLGAERVDLDGNACGVLDEQHVEHARQQLEEAKARVQAQRDARKREAAENGEKREPRRPRPAGKKPTVRRDAEQGSKEVRKPRAAKATQERKPRAKSETTEQRSTPVTSLEQLHLGQTVKVSAGKHAMEASVLEITKDGVRVQLSNGLAMIVRTEHLQF
;
A
#
# COMPACT_ATOMS: atom_id res chain seq x y z
N MET A 1 -1.79 3.60 29.45
CA MET A 1 -2.47 3.72 28.14
C MET A 1 -1.81 2.74 27.21
N GLU A 2 -2.32 1.51 27.18
CA GLU A 2 -1.79 0.48 26.30
C GLU A 2 -2.17 0.83 24.86
N ASN A 3 -1.14 0.94 24.03
CA ASN A 3 -1.23 1.37 22.65
C ASN A 3 -1.95 0.26 21.87
N GLN A 4 -3.26 0.40 21.66
CA GLN A 4 -3.99 -0.55 20.85
C GLN A 4 -3.39 -0.57 19.44
N PRO A 5 -2.98 -1.73 18.91
CA PRO A 5 -2.52 -1.82 17.55
C PRO A 5 -3.72 -1.54 16.66
N LYS A 6 -3.80 -0.33 16.12
CA LYS A 6 -4.75 0.01 15.06
C LYS A 6 -4.49 -0.96 13.91
N LEU A 7 -5.37 -1.94 13.75
CA LEU A 7 -5.32 -2.92 12.67
C LEU A 7 -5.57 -2.15 11.36
N ASN A 8 -4.50 -1.66 10.75
CA ASN A 8 -4.57 -0.78 9.60
C ASN A 8 -4.61 -1.57 8.30
N SER A 9 -4.01 -2.77 8.30
CA SER A 9 -3.96 -3.63 7.12
C SER A 9 -5.09 -4.65 7.12
N SER A 10 -5.72 -4.88 5.96
CA SER A 10 -6.73 -5.95 5.79
C SER A 10 -6.20 -7.33 6.19
N LYS A 11 -4.89 -7.57 6.07
CA LYS A 11 -4.24 -8.81 6.50
C LYS A 11 -4.17 -8.95 8.02
N GLU A 12 -3.95 -7.85 8.74
CA GLU A 12 -3.96 -7.82 10.20
C GLU A 12 -5.37 -8.03 10.74
N VAL A 13 -6.38 -7.45 10.07
CA VAL A 13 -7.79 -7.70 10.38
C VAL A 13 -8.13 -9.18 10.22
N ILE A 14 -7.69 -9.83 9.13
CA ILE A 14 -7.86 -11.29 8.96
C ILE A 14 -7.16 -12.07 10.09
N ALA A 15 -5.94 -11.67 10.47
CA ALA A 15 -5.22 -12.34 11.54
C ALA A 15 -5.93 -12.21 12.90
N PHE A 16 -6.47 -11.02 13.19
CA PHE A 16 -7.31 -10.78 14.37
C PHE A 16 -8.60 -11.62 14.34
N LEU A 17 -9.29 -11.68 13.20
CA LEU A 17 -10.48 -12.52 13.03
C LEU A 17 -10.18 -14.00 13.24
N ALA A 18 -9.04 -14.49 12.76
CA ALA A 18 -8.60 -15.87 12.96
C ALA A 18 -8.22 -16.17 14.42
N GLN A 19 -7.71 -15.20 15.17
CA GLN A 19 -7.48 -15.35 16.61
C GLN A 19 -8.79 -15.39 17.40
N ARG A 20 -9.78 -14.57 17.01
CA ARG A 20 -11.09 -14.50 17.68
C ARG A 20 -12.02 -15.65 17.31
N PHE A 21 -12.00 -16.07 16.04
CA PHE A 21 -12.89 -17.08 15.49
C PHE A 21 -12.06 -18.16 14.78
N PRO A 22 -11.30 -18.98 15.52
CA PRO A 22 -10.39 -19.97 14.94
C PRO A 22 -11.09 -21.08 14.16
N GLN A 23 -12.37 -21.34 14.44
CA GLN A 23 -13.17 -22.34 13.73
C GLN A 23 -13.64 -21.86 12.35
N CYS A 24 -13.79 -20.55 12.20
CA CYS A 24 -14.32 -19.91 10.99
C CYS A 24 -13.19 -19.37 10.10
N PHE A 25 -12.17 -18.76 10.71
CA PHE A 25 -11.06 -18.11 9.99
C PHE A 25 -9.73 -18.79 10.34
N SER A 26 -9.06 -19.31 9.32
CA SER A 26 -7.68 -19.82 9.44
C SER A 26 -6.68 -18.75 8.97
N THR A 27 -5.59 -18.48 9.70
CA THR A 27 -4.44 -17.69 9.20
C THR A 27 -3.48 -18.56 8.40
N GLU A 28 -3.20 -19.75 8.91
CA GLU A 28 -2.31 -20.77 8.35
C GLU A 28 -3.13 -22.05 8.18
N GLY A 29 -3.15 -22.67 6.99
CA GLY A 29 -3.93 -23.88 6.70
C GLY A 29 -5.17 -23.67 5.82
N GLU A 30 -5.94 -24.73 5.59
CA GLU A 30 -7.11 -24.71 4.69
C GLU A 30 -8.21 -23.78 5.22
N ALA A 31 -8.71 -22.92 4.32
CA ALA A 31 -9.81 -22.02 4.63
C ALA A 31 -11.14 -22.70 4.25
N ARG A 32 -12.08 -22.74 5.19
CA ARG A 32 -13.39 -23.37 4.99
C ARG A 32 -14.38 -22.40 4.33
N PRO A 33 -15.38 -22.88 3.58
CA PRO A 33 -16.41 -22.03 3.01
C PRO A 33 -17.20 -21.29 4.10
N LEU A 34 -17.33 -19.98 3.97
CA LEU A 34 -18.03 -19.17 4.97
C LEU A 34 -19.55 -19.19 4.75
N LYS A 35 -20.30 -19.04 5.85
CA LYS A 35 -21.75 -18.75 5.84
C LYS A 35 -22.06 -17.50 5.01
N ILE A 36 -23.16 -17.56 4.25
CA ILE A 36 -23.68 -16.40 3.53
C ILE A 36 -24.16 -15.36 4.55
N GLY A 37 -23.70 -14.12 4.41
CA GLY A 37 -24.06 -13.06 5.36
C GLY A 37 -23.22 -13.03 6.65
N ILE A 38 -22.12 -13.80 6.75
CA ILE A 38 -21.23 -13.81 7.93
C ILE A 38 -20.74 -12.41 8.36
N PHE A 39 -20.72 -11.43 7.45
CA PHE A 39 -20.43 -10.04 7.77
C PHE A 39 -21.39 -9.44 8.82
N GLN A 40 -22.68 -9.75 8.75
CA GLN A 40 -23.67 -9.25 9.71
C GLN A 40 -23.45 -9.85 11.09
N ASP A 41 -23.20 -11.17 11.13
CA ASP A 41 -22.87 -11.89 12.37
C ASP A 41 -21.59 -11.33 13.00
N LEU A 42 -20.57 -11.03 12.20
CA LEU A 42 -19.33 -10.41 12.66
C LEU A 42 -19.57 -9.02 13.23
N VAL A 43 -20.35 -8.20 12.53
CA VAL A 43 -20.68 -6.85 13.00
C VAL A 43 -21.47 -6.90 14.31
N ALA A 44 -22.41 -7.85 14.45
CA ALA A 44 -23.17 -8.03 15.69
C ALA A 44 -22.28 -8.47 16.86
N ARG A 45 -21.36 -9.43 16.63
CA ARG A 45 -20.45 -9.94 17.67
C ARG A 45 -19.36 -8.93 18.06
N MET A 46 -18.88 -8.15 17.09
CA MET A 46 -17.80 -7.16 17.30
C MET A 46 -18.30 -5.81 17.80
N GLN A 47 -19.60 -5.49 17.70
CA GLN A 47 -20.17 -4.26 18.28
C GLN A 47 -19.98 -4.16 19.80
N GLY A 48 -19.76 -5.29 20.49
CA GLY A 48 -19.45 -5.32 21.92
C GLY A 48 -17.96 -5.25 22.26
N GLU A 49 -17.05 -5.31 21.27
CA GLU A 49 -15.60 -5.28 21.52
C GLU A 49 -15.00 -3.90 21.19
N GLU A 50 -14.24 -3.34 22.13
CA GLU A 50 -13.63 -2.00 22.04
C GLU A 50 -12.51 -1.85 20.99
N ASN A 51 -12.26 -2.89 20.18
CA ASN A 51 -11.15 -2.93 19.21
C ASN A 51 -11.44 -2.16 17.90
N GLY A 52 -12.59 -1.48 17.78
CA GLY A 52 -12.76 -0.37 16.84
C GLY A 52 -12.57 -0.69 15.35
N LEU A 53 -12.87 -1.91 14.89
CA LEU A 53 -12.82 -2.23 13.47
C LEU A 53 -13.96 -1.54 12.70
N SER A 54 -13.60 -0.73 11.70
CA SER A 54 -14.61 -0.13 10.83
C SER A 54 -15.29 -1.19 9.96
N LYS A 55 -16.61 -1.05 9.76
CA LYS A 55 -17.39 -1.89 8.82
C LYS A 55 -16.73 -1.97 7.43
N THR A 56 -16.13 -0.88 6.98
CA THR A 56 -15.42 -0.82 5.70
C THR A 56 -14.17 -1.69 5.70
N GLN A 57 -13.36 -1.63 6.77
CA GLN A 57 -12.17 -2.46 6.91
C GLN A 57 -12.55 -3.95 6.96
N LEU A 58 -13.62 -4.28 7.68
CA LEU A 58 -14.11 -5.65 7.78
C LEU A 58 -14.56 -6.20 6.42
N ARG A 59 -15.29 -5.41 5.61
CA ARG A 59 -15.65 -5.81 4.24
C ARG A 59 -14.40 -6.01 3.37
N SER A 60 -13.44 -5.10 3.43
CA SER A 60 -12.19 -5.22 2.67
C SER A 60 -11.39 -6.47 3.06
N ALA A 61 -11.32 -6.76 4.35
CA ALA A 61 -10.67 -7.96 4.89
C ALA A 61 -11.38 -9.24 4.43
N LEU A 62 -12.71 -9.31 4.53
CA LEU A 62 -13.49 -10.44 4.06
C LEU A 62 -13.32 -10.67 2.55
N ARG A 63 -13.38 -9.59 1.75
CA ARG A 63 -13.17 -9.69 0.32
C ARG A 63 -11.79 -10.25 -0.02
N LEU A 64 -10.74 -9.78 0.66
CA LEU A 64 -9.38 -10.28 0.50
C LEU A 64 -9.27 -11.75 0.90
N TYR A 65 -9.94 -12.15 1.98
CA TYR A 65 -9.97 -13.53 2.45
C TYR A 65 -10.63 -14.47 1.44
N THR A 66 -11.82 -14.11 0.95
CA THR A 66 -12.59 -14.96 0.03
C THR A 66 -12.03 -14.98 -1.39
N SER A 67 -11.27 -13.97 -1.82
CA SER A 67 -10.57 -13.98 -3.12
C SER A 67 -9.21 -14.67 -3.07
N SER A 68 -8.76 -15.12 -1.90
CA SER A 68 -7.47 -15.80 -1.76
C SER A 68 -7.52 -17.17 -2.41
N TRP A 69 -6.44 -17.56 -3.09
CA TRP A 69 -6.31 -18.91 -3.69
C TRP A 69 -6.58 -20.02 -2.69
N ARG A 70 -6.20 -19.80 -1.43
CA ARG A 70 -6.42 -20.74 -0.34
C ARG A 70 -7.89 -20.95 -0.02
N TYR A 71 -8.68 -19.87 -0.06
CA TYR A 71 -10.13 -19.94 0.12
C TYR A 71 -10.78 -20.65 -1.05
N LEU A 72 -10.46 -20.24 -2.28
CA LEU A 72 -10.98 -20.85 -3.50
C LEU A 72 -10.67 -22.36 -3.57
N HIS A 73 -9.52 -22.80 -3.04
CA HIS A 73 -9.18 -24.22 -2.93
C HIS A 73 -10.02 -25.00 -1.91
N GLY A 74 -10.50 -24.35 -0.85
CA GLY A 74 -11.35 -24.95 0.18
C GLY A 74 -12.82 -25.07 -0.23
N VAL A 75 -13.23 -24.34 -1.27
CA VAL A 75 -14.56 -24.44 -1.87
C VAL A 75 -14.61 -25.70 -2.75
N LYS A 76 -15.08 -26.81 -2.18
CA LYS A 76 -15.21 -28.11 -2.85
C LYS A 76 -16.66 -28.60 -2.78
N LEU A 77 -17.04 -29.48 -3.72
CA LEU A 77 -18.33 -30.16 -3.70
C LEU A 77 -18.52 -30.91 -2.37
N GLY A 78 -19.66 -30.71 -1.73
CA GLY A 78 -19.99 -31.33 -0.45
C GLY A 78 -19.35 -30.68 0.79
N ALA A 79 -18.61 -29.58 0.64
CA ALA A 79 -18.14 -28.82 1.80
C ALA A 79 -19.31 -28.04 2.45
N GLU A 80 -19.42 -28.14 3.77
CA GLU A 80 -20.41 -27.37 4.53
C GLU A 80 -19.89 -25.96 4.80
N ARG A 81 -20.81 -24.98 4.76
CA ARG A 81 -20.49 -23.62 5.14
C ARG A 81 -20.37 -23.54 6.66
N VAL A 82 -19.37 -22.83 7.16
CA VAL A 82 -19.17 -22.63 8.60
C VAL A 82 -19.64 -21.24 9.04
N ASP A 83 -20.29 -21.18 10.20
CA ASP A 83 -20.57 -19.94 10.91
C ASP A 83 -19.39 -19.52 11.81
N LEU A 84 -19.57 -18.45 12.59
CA LEU A 84 -18.53 -17.92 13.49
C LEU A 84 -18.15 -18.85 14.63
N ASP A 85 -19.09 -19.67 15.08
CA ASP A 85 -18.90 -20.61 16.18
C ASP A 85 -18.40 -21.99 15.67
N GLY A 86 -18.40 -22.19 14.35
CA GLY A 86 -17.92 -23.40 13.68
C GLY A 86 -19.03 -24.40 13.33
N ASN A 87 -20.29 -24.02 13.47
CA ASN A 87 -21.42 -24.87 13.09
C ASN A 87 -21.65 -24.86 11.58
N ALA A 88 -22.14 -25.98 11.07
CA ALA A 88 -22.56 -26.12 9.68
C ALA A 88 -23.81 -25.27 9.42
N CYS A 89 -23.70 -24.29 8.52
CA CYS A 89 -24.78 -23.40 8.13
C CYS A 89 -25.07 -23.53 6.63
N GLY A 90 -25.59 -24.70 6.25
CA GLY A 90 -26.05 -25.00 4.90
C GLY A 90 -24.97 -25.61 4.00
N VAL A 91 -25.43 -26.34 3.00
CA VAL A 91 -24.59 -27.01 2.02
C VAL A 91 -24.16 -26.04 0.93
N LEU A 92 -22.97 -26.23 0.40
CA LEU A 92 -22.45 -25.47 -0.71
C LEU A 92 -22.97 -26.05 -2.05
N ASP A 93 -23.73 -25.25 -2.79
CA ASP A 93 -24.23 -25.66 -4.11
C ASP A 93 -23.11 -25.86 -5.13
N GLU A 94 -23.35 -26.76 -6.09
CA GLU A 94 -22.40 -27.10 -7.16
C GLU A 94 -22.01 -25.87 -7.99
N GLN A 95 -22.97 -24.98 -8.27
CA GLN A 95 -22.76 -23.72 -9.00
C GLN A 95 -21.71 -22.82 -8.31
N HIS A 96 -21.70 -22.78 -6.97
CA HIS A 96 -20.72 -21.99 -6.23
C HIS A 96 -19.31 -22.58 -6.34
N VAL A 97 -19.21 -23.90 -6.43
CA VAL A 97 -17.92 -24.60 -6.62
C VAL A 97 -17.37 -24.36 -8.02
N GLU A 98 -18.20 -24.45 -9.05
CA GLU A 98 -17.81 -24.17 -10.43
C GLU A 98 -17.29 -22.73 -10.58
N HIS A 99 -18.04 -21.76 -10.03
CA HIS A 99 -17.63 -20.36 -10.05
C HIS A 99 -16.33 -20.10 -9.28
N ALA A 100 -16.11 -20.80 -8.15
CA ALA A 100 -14.84 -20.70 -7.43
C ALA A 100 -13.67 -21.30 -8.21
N ARG A 101 -13.89 -22.41 -8.94
CA ARG A 101 -12.88 -23.02 -9.82
C ARG A 101 -12.49 -22.08 -10.96
N GLN A 102 -13.48 -21.47 -11.61
CA GLN A 102 -13.26 -20.47 -12.67
C GLN A 102 -12.47 -19.27 -12.15
N GLN A 103 -12.86 -18.71 -11.00
CA GLN A 103 -12.12 -17.60 -10.37
C GLN A 103 -10.66 -17.97 -10.04
N LEU A 104 -10.40 -19.22 -9.64
CA LEU A 104 -9.06 -19.69 -9.32
C LEU A 104 -8.19 -19.77 -10.59
N GLU A 105 -8.75 -20.25 -11.71
CA GLU A 105 -8.09 -20.28 -13.01
C GLU A 105 -7.81 -18.86 -13.53
N GLU A 106 -8.80 -17.97 -13.47
CA GLU A 106 -8.66 -16.57 -13.88
C GLU A 106 -7.62 -15.83 -13.02
N ALA A 107 -7.65 -16.02 -11.70
CA ALA A 107 -6.68 -15.41 -10.79
C ALA A 107 -5.25 -15.91 -11.06
N LYS A 108 -5.08 -17.21 -11.35
CA LYS A 108 -3.78 -17.77 -11.76
C LYS A 108 -3.30 -17.18 -13.08
N ALA A 109 -4.17 -17.10 -14.09
CA ALA A 109 -3.85 -16.54 -15.40
C ALA A 109 -3.46 -15.06 -15.29
N ARG A 110 -4.21 -14.27 -14.51
CA ARG A 110 -3.92 -12.85 -14.27
C ARG A 110 -2.56 -12.64 -13.61
N VAL A 111 -2.23 -13.44 -12.60
CA VAL A 111 -0.92 -13.35 -11.93
C VAL A 111 0.22 -13.78 -12.86
N GLN A 112 0.00 -14.80 -13.70
CA GLN A 112 0.98 -15.23 -14.68
C GLN A 112 1.23 -14.15 -15.74
N ALA A 113 0.17 -13.56 -16.30
CA ALA A 113 0.27 -12.45 -17.25
C ALA A 113 0.99 -11.24 -16.63
N GLN A 114 0.68 -10.88 -15.38
CA GLN A 114 1.35 -9.78 -14.69
C GLN A 114 2.85 -10.07 -14.44
N ARG A 115 3.20 -11.33 -14.11
CA ARG A 115 4.60 -11.75 -13.95
C ARG A 115 5.36 -11.69 -15.26
N ASP A 116 4.75 -12.13 -16.35
CA ASP A 116 5.38 -12.14 -17.66
C ASP A 116 5.52 -10.72 -18.23
N ALA A 117 4.52 -9.85 -18.02
CA ALA A 117 4.62 -8.41 -18.32
C ALA A 117 5.75 -7.75 -17.52
N ARG A 118 5.79 -7.95 -16.20
CA ARG A 118 6.86 -7.39 -15.35
C ARG A 118 8.25 -7.91 -15.73
N LYS A 119 8.38 -9.16 -16.19
CA LYS A 119 9.65 -9.70 -16.70
C LYS A 119 10.07 -9.05 -18.01
N ARG A 120 9.12 -8.79 -18.93
CA ARG A 120 9.37 -8.09 -20.19
C ARG A 120 9.79 -6.65 -19.94
N GLU A 121 9.06 -5.92 -19.09
CA GLU A 121 9.41 -4.56 -18.66
C GLU A 121 10.79 -4.51 -17.99
N ALA A 122 11.14 -5.49 -17.16
CA ALA A 122 12.45 -5.56 -16.51
C ALA A 122 13.59 -5.90 -17.50
N ALA A 123 13.31 -6.67 -18.55
CA ALA A 123 14.27 -6.96 -19.62
C ALA A 123 14.46 -5.76 -20.56
N GLU A 124 13.40 -5.00 -20.83
CA GLU A 124 13.41 -3.80 -21.67
C GLU A 124 14.05 -2.60 -20.96
N ASN A 125 13.81 -2.42 -19.66
CA ASN A 125 14.44 -1.36 -18.86
C ASN A 125 15.91 -1.64 -18.48
N GLY A 126 16.51 -2.72 -18.97
CA GLY A 126 17.96 -2.93 -18.89
C GLY A 126 18.54 -2.82 -17.48
N GLU A 127 17.85 -3.33 -16.45
CA GLU A 127 18.44 -3.45 -15.12
C GLU A 127 19.58 -4.46 -15.24
N LYS A 128 20.81 -3.95 -15.35
CA LYS A 128 22.06 -4.70 -15.25
C LYS A 128 22.07 -5.40 -13.88
N ARG A 129 21.38 -6.54 -13.80
CA ARG A 129 21.59 -7.53 -12.75
C ARG A 129 22.95 -8.13 -13.02
N GLU A 130 23.95 -7.51 -12.42
CA GLU A 130 25.24 -8.12 -12.19
C GLU A 130 25.00 -9.54 -11.65
N PRO A 131 25.56 -10.59 -12.27
CA PRO A 131 25.28 -11.96 -11.87
C PRO A 131 25.71 -12.12 -10.41
N ARG A 132 24.75 -12.38 -9.52
CA ARG A 132 25.03 -12.73 -8.13
C ARG A 132 25.99 -13.90 -8.13
N ARG A 133 27.25 -13.63 -7.78
CA ARG A 133 28.28 -14.64 -7.52
C ARG A 133 27.68 -15.74 -6.63
N PRO A 134 27.88 -17.03 -6.95
CA PRO A 134 27.36 -18.11 -6.11
C PRO A 134 27.99 -18.00 -4.72
N ARG A 135 27.14 -18.03 -3.68
CA ARG A 135 27.60 -18.10 -2.28
C ARG A 135 28.39 -19.40 -2.12
N PRO A 136 29.61 -19.38 -1.54
CA PRO A 136 30.33 -20.60 -1.25
C PRO A 136 29.56 -21.41 -0.20
N ALA A 137 29.25 -22.66 -0.55
CA ALA A 137 28.72 -23.65 0.35
C ALA A 137 29.75 -23.96 1.43
N GLY A 138 29.42 -23.71 2.69
CA GLY A 138 30.24 -24.14 3.81
C GLY A 138 30.33 -23.12 4.93
N LYS A 139 29.38 -23.17 5.86
CA LYS A 139 29.62 -23.05 7.30
C LYS A 139 28.33 -23.41 8.03
N LYS A 140 28.29 -24.64 8.55
CA LYS A 140 27.29 -25.09 9.52
C LYS A 140 27.42 -24.22 10.78
N PRO A 141 26.33 -23.82 11.44
CA PRO A 141 26.40 -23.05 12.68
C PRO A 141 26.74 -24.01 13.84
N THR A 142 27.95 -23.88 14.40
CA THR A 142 28.32 -24.57 15.63
C THR A 142 27.89 -23.74 16.83
N VAL A 143 27.05 -24.36 17.65
CA VAL A 143 26.61 -23.92 18.97
C VAL A 143 27.74 -24.09 19.99
N ARG A 144 27.85 -23.17 20.97
CA ARG A 144 28.31 -23.29 22.39
C ARG A 144 29.09 -22.01 22.78
N ARG A 145 28.62 -21.15 23.71
CA ARG A 145 28.32 -21.23 25.16
C ARG A 145 29.51 -20.65 25.99
N ASP A 146 29.23 -19.48 26.58
CA ASP A 146 29.73 -18.79 27.79
C ASP A 146 31.18 -18.95 28.31
N ALA A 147 31.88 -17.81 28.52
CA ALA A 147 32.62 -17.44 29.77
C ALA A 147 33.47 -16.15 29.60
N GLU A 148 32.94 -15.03 30.10
CA GLU A 148 33.46 -14.03 31.07
C GLU A 148 34.94 -13.53 31.15
N GLN A 149 35.04 -12.22 31.48
CA GLN A 149 36.15 -11.39 32.04
C GLN A 149 37.32 -10.99 31.11
N GLY A 150 37.82 -9.75 31.05
CA GLY A 150 37.62 -8.49 31.79
C GLY A 150 38.79 -7.53 31.43
N SER A 151 38.72 -6.25 31.86
CA SER A 151 39.71 -5.14 31.78
C SER A 151 39.73 -4.28 30.48
N LYS A 152 39.32 -2.99 30.50
CA LYS A 152 40.03 -1.73 30.93
C LYS A 152 41.27 -1.43 30.05
N GLU A 153 41.61 -0.25 29.53
CA GLU A 153 41.13 1.14 29.61
C GLU A 153 42.08 2.01 28.70
N VAL A 154 41.63 3.20 28.27
CA VAL A 154 42.39 4.42 27.83
C VAL A 154 43.31 4.43 26.58
N ARG A 155 43.02 5.33 25.60
CA ARG A 155 43.79 6.57 25.25
C ARG A 155 43.57 7.05 23.80
N LYS A 156 42.95 8.23 23.67
CA LYS A 156 43.11 9.21 22.56
C LYS A 156 44.42 10.00 22.80
N PRO A 157 45.11 10.58 21.78
CA PRO A 157 44.73 11.87 21.14
C PRO A 157 45.00 11.94 19.61
N ARG A 158 44.17 12.60 18.78
CA ARG A 158 44.12 14.01 18.29
C ARG A 158 45.28 14.48 17.37
N ALA A 159 44.87 15.12 16.24
CA ALA A 159 45.52 16.11 15.34
C ALA A 159 45.85 15.57 13.92
N ALA A 160 45.67 16.26 12.78
CA ALA A 160 45.13 17.60 12.43
C ALA A 160 44.95 17.77 10.88
N LYS A 161 44.10 18.75 10.49
CA LYS A 161 44.06 19.60 9.25
C LYS A 161 43.78 18.90 7.88
N ALA A 162 43.11 19.51 6.88
CA ALA A 162 42.94 20.92 6.53
C ALA A 162 41.62 21.22 5.76
N THR A 163 41.17 22.47 5.88
CA THR A 163 40.08 23.15 5.16
C THR A 163 40.64 23.88 3.93
N GLN A 164 39.92 23.90 2.80
CA GLN A 164 40.07 24.95 1.78
C GLN A 164 38.69 25.38 1.23
N GLU A 165 38.37 26.65 1.45
CA GLU A 165 37.39 27.44 0.71
C GLU A 165 38.00 27.99 -0.58
N ARG A 166 37.20 28.16 -1.65
CA ARG A 166 36.99 29.45 -2.37
C ARG A 166 36.06 29.32 -3.60
N LYS A 167 35.08 30.24 -3.64
CA LYS A 167 34.21 30.72 -4.76
C LYS A 167 35.03 31.68 -5.69
N PRO A 168 34.54 32.38 -6.76
CA PRO A 168 33.22 32.44 -7.46
C PRO A 168 33.22 32.65 -9.03
N ARG A 169 32.01 32.70 -9.65
CA ARG A 169 31.54 33.46 -10.89
C ARG A 169 32.15 33.09 -12.28
N ALA A 170 31.51 33.20 -13.45
CA ALA A 170 30.29 33.90 -13.92
C ALA A 170 29.75 33.38 -15.30
N LYS A 171 28.43 33.48 -15.48
CA LYS A 171 27.58 33.92 -16.65
C LYS A 171 27.75 33.36 -18.09
N SER A 172 26.63 32.89 -18.63
CA SER A 172 26.02 33.43 -19.88
C SER A 172 24.49 33.44 -19.78
N GLU A 173 23.89 34.56 -20.13
CA GLU A 173 22.46 34.86 -20.21
C GLU A 173 21.97 34.62 -21.64
N THR A 174 20.81 33.97 -21.83
CA THR A 174 19.82 34.37 -22.86
C THR A 174 18.40 34.07 -22.38
N THR A 175 17.60 35.12 -22.38
CA THR A 175 16.22 35.29 -21.95
C THR A 175 15.22 34.50 -22.81
N GLU A 176 14.24 33.82 -22.20
CA GLU A 176 12.82 34.17 -22.34
C GLU A 176 11.89 33.29 -21.47
N GLN A 177 11.01 34.00 -20.74
CA GLN A 177 9.78 33.53 -20.09
C GLN A 177 9.92 32.69 -18.80
N ARG A 178 10.31 33.44 -17.77
CA ARG A 178 10.32 33.08 -16.35
C ARG A 178 8.89 32.85 -15.82
N SER A 179 8.41 31.62 -15.89
CA SER A 179 7.22 31.18 -15.15
C SER A 179 7.65 30.84 -13.72
N THR A 180 7.44 31.77 -12.77
CA THR A 180 7.70 31.49 -11.36
C THR A 180 6.57 30.62 -10.79
N PRO A 181 6.85 29.44 -10.23
CA PRO A 181 5.82 28.64 -9.57
C PRO A 181 5.28 29.39 -8.34
N VAL A 182 3.95 29.39 -8.17
CA VAL A 182 3.31 30.02 -7.02
C VAL A 182 3.71 29.28 -5.75
N THR A 183 4.55 29.91 -4.93
CA THR A 183 5.09 29.25 -3.72
C THR A 183 4.26 29.53 -2.46
N SER A 184 3.27 30.43 -2.51
CA SER A 184 2.46 30.76 -1.34
C SER A 184 1.02 31.12 -1.70
N LEU A 185 0.04 30.49 -1.04
CA LEU A 185 -1.42 30.75 -1.15
C LEU A 185 -1.80 32.23 -0.94
N GLU A 186 -0.91 33.02 -0.32
CA GLU A 186 -1.09 34.44 -0.01
C GLU A 186 -1.04 35.37 -1.23
N GLN A 187 -0.55 34.88 -2.39
CA GLN A 187 -0.44 35.67 -3.62
C GLN A 187 -1.59 35.45 -4.61
N LEU A 188 -2.57 34.59 -4.28
CA LEU A 188 -3.73 34.33 -5.13
C LEU A 188 -4.91 35.22 -4.72
N HIS A 189 -5.42 35.98 -5.69
CA HIS A 189 -6.68 36.71 -5.53
C HIS A 189 -7.83 36.01 -6.27
N LEU A 190 -9.03 36.10 -5.70
CA LEU A 190 -10.26 35.64 -6.37
C LEU A 190 -10.44 36.42 -7.68
N GLY A 191 -10.70 35.72 -8.78
CA GLY A 191 -10.81 36.28 -10.13
C GLY A 191 -9.49 36.48 -10.86
N GLN A 192 -8.34 36.13 -10.28
CA GLN A 192 -7.04 36.25 -10.96
C GLN A 192 -6.87 35.18 -12.05
N THR A 193 -6.32 35.59 -13.19
CA THR A 193 -5.92 34.68 -14.26
C THR A 193 -4.62 33.97 -13.88
N VAL A 194 -4.65 32.65 -13.85
CA VAL A 194 -3.52 31.76 -13.54
C VAL A 194 -3.40 30.70 -14.63
N LYS A 195 -2.19 30.21 -14.87
CA LYS A 195 -1.95 29.08 -15.77
C LYS A 195 -1.98 27.78 -14.98
N VAL A 196 -2.86 26.86 -15.39
CA VAL A 196 -3.03 25.54 -14.82
C VAL A 196 -2.26 24.54 -15.67
N SER A 197 -1.31 23.83 -15.07
CA SER A 197 -0.59 22.75 -15.74
C SER A 197 -1.43 21.47 -15.73
N ALA A 198 -1.99 21.11 -16.89
CA ALA A 198 -2.77 19.89 -17.11
C ALA A 198 -2.01 18.96 -18.08
N GLY A 199 -1.26 18.01 -17.53
CA GLY A 199 -0.43 17.10 -18.32
C GLY A 199 0.78 17.80 -18.93
N LYS A 200 0.85 17.90 -20.27
CA LYS A 200 1.94 18.58 -21.02
C LYS A 200 1.59 20.01 -21.45
N HIS A 201 0.37 20.47 -21.17
CA HIS A 201 -0.12 21.76 -21.62
C HIS A 201 -0.50 22.65 -20.42
N ALA A 202 -0.11 23.93 -20.48
CA ALA A 202 -0.55 24.95 -19.55
C ALA A 202 -1.78 25.65 -20.14
N MET A 203 -2.88 25.73 -19.39
CA MET A 203 -4.13 26.35 -19.81
C MET A 203 -4.48 27.52 -18.89
N GLU A 204 -4.97 28.61 -19.47
CA GLU A 204 -5.41 29.78 -18.69
C GLU A 204 -6.72 29.49 -17.95
N ALA A 205 -6.76 29.87 -16.67
CA ALA A 205 -7.90 29.69 -15.78
C ALA A 205 -8.07 30.90 -14.87
N SER A 206 -9.29 31.16 -14.41
CA SER A 206 -9.58 32.15 -13.36
C SER A 206 -9.79 31.44 -12.02
N VAL A 207 -9.23 32.01 -10.94
CA VAL A 207 -9.42 31.49 -9.58
C VAL A 207 -10.84 31.82 -9.10
N LEU A 208 -11.65 30.80 -8.82
CA LEU A 208 -12.99 30.97 -8.26
C LEU A 208 -12.99 30.94 -6.73
N GLU A 209 -12.23 30.03 -6.13
CA GLU A 209 -12.27 29.79 -4.69
C GLU A 209 -10.92 29.24 -4.20
N ILE A 210 -10.45 29.70 -3.05
CA ILE A 210 -9.20 29.24 -2.43
C ILE A 210 -9.56 28.51 -1.15
N THR A 211 -9.36 27.19 -1.12
CA THR A 211 -9.61 26.37 0.07
C THR A 211 -8.29 25.83 0.63
N LYS A 212 -8.30 25.34 1.88
CA LYS A 212 -7.10 24.77 2.53
C LYS A 212 -6.57 23.52 1.82
N ASP A 213 -7.43 22.80 1.10
CA ASP A 213 -7.11 21.54 0.44
C ASP A 213 -6.84 21.70 -1.08
N GLY A 214 -7.05 22.90 -1.65
CA GLY A 214 -6.81 23.19 -3.06
C GLY A 214 -7.48 24.47 -3.56
N VAL A 215 -7.11 24.91 -4.77
CA VAL A 215 -7.65 26.09 -5.43
C VAL A 215 -8.64 25.65 -6.50
N ARG A 216 -9.89 26.11 -6.41
CA ARG A 216 -10.89 25.90 -7.45
C ARG A 216 -10.69 26.93 -8.55
N VAL A 217 -10.36 26.46 -9.74
CA VAL A 217 -10.08 27.29 -10.92
C VAL A 217 -11.07 26.94 -12.03
N GLN A 218 -11.54 27.95 -12.76
CA GLN A 218 -12.36 27.79 -13.96
C GLN A 218 -11.50 28.07 -15.18
N LEU A 219 -11.34 27.05 -16.02
CA LEU A 219 -10.64 27.18 -17.30
C LEU A 219 -11.43 28.06 -18.27
N SER A 220 -10.76 28.65 -19.25
CA SER A 220 -11.39 29.45 -20.32
C SER A 220 -12.45 28.68 -21.14
N ASN A 221 -12.45 27.35 -21.09
CA ASN A 221 -13.46 26.49 -21.69
C ASN A 221 -14.72 26.30 -20.81
N GLY A 222 -14.81 26.97 -19.66
CA GLY A 222 -15.93 26.91 -18.73
C GLY A 222 -15.87 25.74 -17.74
N LEU A 223 -14.88 24.83 -17.84
CA LEU A 223 -14.72 23.70 -16.94
C LEU A 223 -14.07 24.16 -15.62
N ALA A 224 -14.68 23.82 -14.48
CA ALA A 224 -14.12 24.09 -13.15
C ALA A 224 -13.41 22.85 -12.58
N MET A 225 -12.18 23.03 -12.09
CA MET A 225 -11.38 21.97 -11.49
C MET A 225 -10.72 22.43 -10.19
N ILE A 226 -10.51 21.51 -9.25
CA ILE A 226 -9.76 21.77 -8.02
C ILE A 226 -8.30 21.38 -8.27
N VAL A 227 -7.40 22.36 -8.17
CA VAL A 227 -5.98 22.23 -8.52
C VAL A 227 -5.13 22.57 -7.30
N ARG A 228 -4.10 21.75 -7.03
CA ARG A 228 -3.11 22.04 -5.99
C ARG A 228 -2.20 23.18 -6.44
N THR A 229 -1.71 23.98 -5.51
CA THR A 229 -0.85 25.14 -5.78
C THR A 229 0.40 24.78 -6.60
N GLU A 230 0.92 23.56 -6.44
CA GLU A 230 2.06 23.01 -7.20
C GLU A 230 1.85 23.00 -8.72
N HIS A 231 0.60 23.02 -9.18
CA HIS A 231 0.23 22.99 -10.60
C HIS A 231 -0.29 24.33 -11.12
N LEU A 232 -0.21 25.39 -10.31
CA LEU A 232 -0.54 26.75 -10.70
C LEU A 232 0.74 27.52 -11.00
N GLN A 233 0.71 28.26 -12.11
CA GLN A 233 1.80 29.11 -12.58
C GLN A 233 1.24 30.51 -12.88
N PHE A 234 2.07 31.53 -12.67
CA PHE A 234 1.81 32.90 -13.13
C PHE A 234 2.29 33.07 -14.57
#